data_AF-A0A355F061-F1
#
_entry.id   AF-A0A355F061-F1
#
_cell.length_a   1.000
_cell.length_b   1.000
_cell.length_c   1.000
_cell.angle_alpha   90.00
_cell.angle_beta   90.00
_cell.angle_gamma   90.00
#
_symmetry.space_group_name_H-M   'P 1'
#
loop_
_entity.id
_entity.type
_entity.pdbx_description
1 polymer ?
#
loop_
_entity_poly.entity_id
_entity_poly.type
_entity_poly.pdbx_seq_one_letter_code
_entity_poly.pdbx_strand_id
1 'polypeptide(L)'
;MDDRHPGRGNAFPRVDDHLVAPEVTRDEIIKGRRVVALPAEAPHGDQHHRLDYVTAAHVAPGYEGSTDLITRVGPKSDFASDACIRKAGIDPATGSRYLEEIAFEVVSTQSEKDAADKAEEMLARGVRRVFGIFVKEPRRVCEWSPQSRSWQPLDAGFRIEDRCLAAPLPVAGLLDSALAHQAVVEALVARNEPTIGRLTAAAMAEGEARGEAKGKAESVLDLLENRGLTVSPEQRAEILGCSDLARLKQWLLSAGSVATATVGELLTAPPEPRATLTR
;
A
#
# COMPACT_ATOMS: atom_id res chain seq x y z
N MET A 1 -3.69 53.85 -30.45
CA MET A 1 -2.58 53.52 -29.55
C MET A 1 -3.21 52.94 -28.32
N ASP A 2 -3.30 51.61 -28.29
CA ASP A 2 -3.75 50.87 -27.11
C ASP A 2 -2.69 49.78 -26.92
N ASP A 3 -1.91 50.00 -25.87
CA ASP A 3 -0.61 49.40 -25.60
C ASP A 3 -0.85 48.04 -24.93
N ARG A 4 -1.13 47.02 -25.74
CA ARG A 4 -1.15 45.64 -25.27
C ARG A 4 0.28 45.20 -24.99
N HIS A 5 0.69 45.40 -23.74
CA HIS A 5 1.84 44.73 -23.16
C HIS A 5 1.79 43.22 -23.50
N PRO A 6 2.88 42.63 -24.01
CA PRO A 6 2.96 41.18 -24.17
C PRO A 6 3.05 40.59 -22.77
N GLY A 7 1.91 40.15 -22.23
CA GLY A 7 1.90 39.28 -21.06
C GLY A 7 2.81 38.08 -21.37
N ARG A 8 3.71 37.74 -20.44
CA ARG A 8 4.56 36.55 -20.51
C ARG A 8 3.68 35.32 -20.77
N GLY A 9 3.51 34.97 -22.04
CA GLY A 9 2.72 33.83 -22.47
C GLY A 9 3.35 32.55 -21.93
N ASN A 10 2.53 31.66 -21.41
CA ASN A 10 2.96 30.39 -20.85
C ASN A 10 3.86 29.67 -21.89
N ALA A 11 5.13 29.43 -21.55
CA ALA A 11 6.16 29.03 -22.53
C ALA A 11 5.98 27.61 -23.08
N PHE A 12 4.98 26.88 -22.62
CA PHE A 12 4.72 25.47 -22.95
C PHE A 12 3.29 25.27 -23.46
N PRO A 13 3.09 24.31 -24.39
CA PRO A 13 1.76 23.88 -24.82
C PRO A 13 0.93 23.27 -23.68
N ARG A 14 -0.38 23.09 -23.91
CA ARG A 14 -1.25 22.41 -22.92
C ARG A 14 -0.82 20.97 -22.80
N VAL A 15 -0.93 20.40 -21.60
CA VAL A 15 -0.47 19.03 -21.31
C VAL A 15 -1.20 17.95 -22.12
N ASP A 16 -2.43 18.25 -22.54
CA ASP A 16 -3.36 17.43 -23.32
C ASP A 16 -3.39 17.79 -24.83
N ASP A 17 -2.49 18.67 -25.29
CA ASP A 17 -2.22 18.79 -26.72
C ASP A 17 -1.40 17.58 -27.19
N HIS A 18 -1.43 17.21 -28.47
CA HIS A 18 -0.64 16.07 -28.96
C HIS A 18 0.00 16.36 -30.35
N LEU A 19 1.23 15.87 -30.53
CA LEU A 19 1.91 15.73 -31.84
C LEU A 19 1.66 14.38 -32.48
N VAL A 20 1.35 13.37 -31.67
CA VAL A 20 0.96 12.04 -32.13
C VAL A 20 -0.55 11.89 -32.00
N ALA A 21 -1.10 10.77 -32.46
CA ALA A 21 -2.48 10.40 -32.19
C ALA A 21 -2.50 9.43 -31.00
N PRO A 22 -2.85 9.88 -29.77
CA PRO A 22 -3.03 9.00 -28.63
C PRO A 22 -4.04 7.90 -28.94
N GLU A 23 -3.88 6.74 -28.32
CA GLU A 23 -4.81 5.59 -28.41
C GLU A 23 -5.02 5.01 -29.82
N VAL A 24 -4.33 5.54 -30.83
CA VAL A 24 -4.33 5.05 -32.21
C VAL A 24 -2.96 4.51 -32.60
N THR A 25 -1.91 5.20 -32.15
CA THR A 25 -0.51 4.84 -32.42
C THR A 25 0.23 4.64 -31.10
N ARG A 26 1.39 3.98 -31.17
CA ARG A 26 2.38 3.96 -30.09
C ARG A 26 3.53 4.92 -30.35
N ASP A 27 3.29 5.93 -31.19
CA ASP A 27 4.32 6.90 -31.50
C ASP A 27 4.53 7.83 -30.30
N GLU A 28 5.78 8.20 -30.09
CA GLU A 28 6.21 9.25 -29.18
C GLU A 28 7.09 10.22 -29.96
N ILE A 29 7.08 11.49 -29.59
CA ILE A 29 8.07 12.46 -30.04
C ILE A 29 8.95 12.85 -28.86
N ILE A 30 10.25 12.60 -28.95
CA ILE A 30 11.23 12.95 -27.91
C ILE A 30 12.24 13.91 -28.53
N LYS A 31 12.24 15.19 -28.11
CA LYS A 31 13.13 16.24 -28.66
C LYS A 31 13.09 16.32 -30.20
N GLY A 32 11.91 16.14 -30.77
CA GLY A 32 11.62 16.19 -32.21
C GLY A 32 11.92 14.89 -32.96
N ARG A 33 12.45 13.86 -32.30
CA ARG A 33 12.62 12.52 -32.89
C ARG A 33 11.36 11.70 -32.67
N ARG A 34 10.84 11.07 -33.73
CA ARG A 34 9.81 10.05 -33.59
C ARG A 34 10.44 8.76 -33.07
N VAL A 35 9.83 8.21 -32.02
CA VAL A 35 10.14 6.93 -31.40
C VAL A 35 8.85 6.12 -31.34
N VAL A 36 8.92 4.80 -31.35
CA VAL A 36 7.75 3.92 -31.21
C VAL A 36 7.89 3.17 -29.88
N ALA A 37 6.92 3.36 -28.99
CA ALA A 37 6.82 2.63 -27.73
C ALA A 37 6.39 1.18 -28.00
N LEU A 38 7.35 0.28 -28.11
CA LEU A 38 7.08 -1.13 -28.40
C LEU A 38 6.56 -1.85 -27.14
N PRO A 39 5.76 -2.93 -27.30
CA PRO A 39 5.45 -3.83 -26.19
C PRO A 39 6.73 -4.37 -25.53
N ALA A 40 6.67 -4.60 -24.23
CA ALA A 40 7.80 -5.07 -23.44
C ALA A 40 7.81 -6.60 -23.27
N GLU A 41 8.98 -7.20 -23.41
CA GLU A 41 9.25 -8.59 -22.99
C GLU A 41 9.63 -8.62 -21.49
N ALA A 42 9.64 -9.81 -20.87
CA ALA A 42 10.25 -9.97 -19.56
C ALA A 42 11.78 -9.72 -19.64
N PRO A 43 12.41 -9.03 -18.67
CA PRO A 43 11.88 -8.58 -17.37
C PRO A 43 11.24 -7.18 -17.38
N HIS A 44 11.21 -6.49 -18.54
CA HIS A 44 10.74 -5.10 -18.63
C HIS A 44 9.25 -5.01 -18.32
N GLY A 45 8.42 -5.88 -18.92
CA GLY A 45 6.98 -5.95 -18.65
C GLY A 45 6.66 -6.26 -17.18
N ASP A 46 7.38 -7.21 -16.57
CA ASP A 46 7.18 -7.56 -15.16
C ASP A 46 7.48 -6.39 -14.22
N GLN A 47 8.47 -5.57 -14.58
CA GLN A 47 8.84 -4.40 -13.80
C GLN A 47 7.80 -3.27 -13.90
N HIS A 48 7.16 -3.07 -15.06
CA HIS A 48 6.03 -2.16 -15.21
C HIS A 48 4.90 -2.56 -14.26
N HIS A 49 4.49 -3.83 -14.27
CA HIS A 49 3.43 -4.31 -13.40
C HIS A 49 3.74 -4.10 -11.91
N ARG A 50 4.98 -4.37 -11.48
CA ARG A 50 5.40 -4.12 -10.09
C ARG A 50 5.39 -2.63 -9.75
N LEU A 51 5.88 -1.79 -10.66
CA LEU A 51 5.91 -0.34 -10.49
C LEU A 51 4.50 0.20 -10.25
N ASP A 52 3.54 -0.17 -11.09
CA ASP A 52 2.14 0.23 -10.95
C ASP A 52 1.54 -0.24 -9.62
N TYR A 53 1.74 -1.53 -9.28
CA TYR A 53 1.22 -2.12 -8.05
C TYR A 53 1.69 -1.36 -6.79
N VAL A 54 3.01 -1.10 -6.71
CA VAL A 54 3.59 -0.44 -5.53
C VAL A 54 3.21 1.04 -5.52
N THR A 55 3.35 1.75 -6.64
CA THR A 55 3.07 3.20 -6.68
C THR A 55 1.60 3.52 -6.42
N ALA A 56 0.66 2.73 -6.97
CA ALA A 56 -0.77 2.90 -6.75
C ALA A 56 -1.16 2.84 -5.26
N ALA A 57 -0.54 1.93 -4.50
CA ALA A 57 -0.77 1.85 -3.06
C ALA A 57 -0.25 3.10 -2.31
N HIS A 58 0.82 3.72 -2.80
CA HIS A 58 1.50 4.83 -2.14
C HIS A 58 0.93 6.21 -2.48
N VAL A 59 0.02 6.36 -3.45
CA VAL A 59 -0.53 7.69 -3.82
C VAL A 59 -1.20 8.38 -2.62
N ALA A 60 -0.80 9.62 -2.35
CA ALA A 60 -1.39 10.45 -1.29
C ALA A 60 -2.82 10.93 -1.62
N PRO A 61 -3.69 11.15 -0.62
CA PRO A 61 -4.99 11.78 -0.84
C PRO A 61 -4.87 13.13 -1.58
N GLY A 62 -5.74 13.36 -2.57
CA GLY A 62 -5.69 14.54 -3.44
C GLY A 62 -4.74 14.42 -4.63
N TYR A 63 -4.01 13.31 -4.75
CA TYR A 63 -3.20 12.94 -5.90
C TYR A 63 -3.81 11.74 -6.63
N GLU A 64 -3.36 11.53 -7.87
CA GLU A 64 -3.77 10.42 -8.73
C GLU A 64 -2.52 9.84 -9.41
N GLY A 65 -2.40 8.51 -9.36
CA GLY A 65 -1.40 7.76 -10.12
C GLY A 65 -1.90 7.52 -11.54
N SER A 66 -1.00 7.45 -12.51
CA SER A 66 -1.33 7.13 -13.90
C SER A 66 -0.20 6.32 -14.54
N THR A 67 -0.55 5.46 -15.48
CA THR A 67 0.35 4.59 -16.24
C THR A 67 0.20 4.93 -17.71
N ASP A 68 1.31 4.89 -18.47
CA ASP A 68 1.35 5.25 -19.89
C ASP A 68 0.67 6.60 -20.21
N LEU A 69 0.81 7.56 -19.29
CA LEU A 69 0.15 8.85 -19.43
C LEU A 69 0.92 9.73 -20.41
N ILE A 70 0.38 9.87 -21.62
CA ILE A 70 0.94 10.75 -22.65
C ILE A 70 0.77 12.23 -22.27
N THR A 71 1.87 12.97 -22.40
CA THR A 71 1.97 14.37 -22.01
C THR A 71 2.71 15.16 -23.07
N ARG A 72 2.13 16.30 -23.44
CA ARG A 72 2.82 17.34 -24.18
C ARG A 72 3.86 18.08 -23.32
N VAL A 73 5.00 17.44 -23.08
CA VAL A 73 6.00 18.00 -22.18
C VAL A 73 6.71 19.22 -22.77
N GLY A 74 6.69 19.42 -24.10
CA GLY A 74 7.31 20.59 -24.71
C GLY A 74 6.93 20.79 -26.17
N PRO A 75 7.35 21.88 -26.83
CA PRO A 75 6.98 22.16 -28.22
C PRO A 75 7.41 21.06 -29.21
N LYS A 76 8.47 20.32 -28.89
CA LYS A 76 9.01 19.23 -29.71
C LYS A 76 8.98 17.88 -28.99
N SER A 77 8.18 17.75 -27.94
CA SER A 77 8.16 16.54 -27.12
C SER A 77 6.73 16.21 -26.70
N ASP A 78 6.33 14.98 -26.94
CA ASP A 78 5.01 14.42 -26.66
C ASP A 78 5.16 12.91 -26.49
N PHE A 79 5.18 12.45 -25.25
CA PHE A 79 5.51 11.07 -24.90
C PHE A 79 4.82 10.69 -23.60
N ALA A 80 4.75 9.39 -23.33
CA ALA A 80 4.22 8.87 -22.09
C ALA A 80 5.34 8.65 -21.06
N SER A 81 5.03 8.94 -19.80
CA SER A 81 5.75 8.35 -18.67
C SER A 81 5.20 6.97 -18.38
N ASP A 82 6.06 6.00 -18.07
CA ASP A 82 5.62 4.64 -17.74
C ASP A 82 4.70 4.63 -16.51
N ALA A 83 5.07 5.35 -15.46
CA ALA A 83 4.16 5.68 -14.36
C ALA A 83 4.41 7.09 -13.83
N CYS A 84 3.38 7.76 -13.31
CA CYS A 84 3.52 9.08 -12.71
C CYS A 84 2.47 9.35 -11.64
N ILE A 85 2.72 10.37 -10.81
CA ILE A 85 1.76 10.87 -9.83
C ILE A 85 1.60 12.38 -10.02
N ARG A 86 0.34 12.81 -10.08
CA ARG A 86 -0.07 14.21 -10.28
C ARG A 86 -1.20 14.57 -9.32
N LYS A 87 -1.47 15.86 -9.16
CA LYS A 87 -2.69 16.28 -8.45
C LYS A 87 -3.93 15.75 -9.18
N ALA A 88 -4.94 15.36 -8.41
CA ALA A 88 -6.23 14.96 -8.96
C ALA A 88 -7.01 16.18 -9.50
N GLY A 89 -7.84 15.95 -10.51
CA GLY A 89 -8.74 16.96 -11.07
C GLY A 89 -8.14 17.83 -12.18
N ILE A 90 -8.84 18.95 -12.45
CA ILE A 90 -8.54 19.89 -13.52
C ILE A 90 -7.89 21.14 -12.94
N ASP A 91 -6.81 21.59 -13.56
CA ASP A 91 -6.17 22.87 -13.28
C ASP A 91 -7.04 24.00 -13.86
N PRO A 92 -7.66 24.85 -13.02
CA PRO A 92 -8.51 25.94 -13.49
C PRO A 92 -7.74 26.98 -14.31
N ALA A 93 -6.41 27.07 -14.19
CA ALA A 93 -5.60 28.01 -14.95
C ALA A 93 -5.43 27.59 -16.42
N THR A 94 -5.49 26.29 -16.70
CA THR A 94 -5.25 25.73 -18.04
C THR A 94 -6.48 25.07 -18.65
N GLY A 95 -7.44 24.65 -17.82
CA GLY A 95 -8.58 23.85 -18.24
C GLY A 95 -8.22 22.41 -18.61
N SER A 96 -7.01 21.96 -18.25
CA SER A 96 -6.50 20.60 -18.46
C SER A 96 -6.26 19.91 -17.12
N ARG A 97 -5.97 18.60 -17.13
CA ARG A 97 -5.43 17.94 -15.92
C ARG A 97 -4.15 18.63 -15.43
N TYR A 98 -3.80 18.43 -14.15
CA TYR A 98 -2.51 18.88 -13.64
C TYR A 98 -1.33 18.10 -14.29
N LEU A 99 -0.18 18.79 -14.40
CA LEU A 99 1.11 18.19 -14.77
C LEU A 99 1.53 17.15 -13.71
N GLU A 100 2.30 16.15 -14.14
CA GLU A 100 3.00 15.21 -13.27
C GLU A 100 3.89 15.96 -12.28
N GLU A 101 3.86 15.55 -11.00
CA GLU A 101 4.80 16.05 -10.01
C GLU A 101 6.01 15.13 -9.86
N ILE A 102 5.77 13.82 -9.94
CA ILE A 102 6.80 12.78 -9.97
C ILE A 102 6.50 11.79 -11.10
N ALA A 103 7.55 11.33 -11.78
CA ALA A 103 7.45 10.36 -12.87
C ALA A 103 8.49 9.25 -12.75
N PHE A 104 8.19 8.12 -13.34
CA PHE A 104 8.98 6.90 -13.33
C PHE A 104 9.11 6.38 -14.76
N GLU A 105 10.30 5.92 -15.11
CA GLU A 105 10.63 5.25 -16.36
C GLU A 105 11.27 3.90 -16.03
N VAL A 106 10.82 2.83 -16.66
CA VAL A 106 11.45 1.52 -16.60
C VAL A 106 12.47 1.42 -17.73
N VAL A 107 13.74 1.34 -17.34
CA VAL A 107 14.87 1.56 -18.23
C VAL A 107 15.58 0.25 -18.55
N SER A 108 15.72 -0.05 -19.84
CA SER A 108 16.63 -1.07 -20.35
C SER A 108 17.86 -0.41 -21.00
N THR A 109 18.92 -1.17 -21.27
CA THR A 109 20.10 -0.65 -21.98
C THR A 109 19.76 -0.01 -23.32
N GLN A 110 18.71 -0.48 -24.00
CA GLN A 110 18.30 0.03 -25.31
C GLN A 110 17.49 1.34 -25.20
N SER A 111 16.86 1.60 -24.06
CA SER A 111 16.02 2.79 -23.84
C SER A 111 16.66 3.86 -22.95
N GLU A 112 17.86 3.63 -22.41
CA GLU A 112 18.50 4.56 -21.45
C GLU A 112 18.66 5.98 -21.99
N LYS A 113 19.04 6.14 -23.26
CA LYS A 113 19.14 7.45 -23.89
C LYS A 113 17.78 8.15 -24.00
N ASP A 114 16.75 7.43 -24.41
CA ASP A 114 15.41 7.99 -24.55
C ASP A 114 14.85 8.34 -23.16
N ALA A 115 15.04 7.50 -22.15
CA ALA A 115 14.66 7.78 -20.76
C ALA A 115 15.37 9.02 -20.20
N ALA A 116 16.68 9.19 -20.48
CA ALA A 116 17.41 10.39 -20.11
C ALA A 116 16.89 11.65 -20.84
N ASP A 117 16.62 11.54 -22.15
CA ASP A 117 16.04 12.63 -22.93
C ASP A 117 14.64 13.00 -22.42
N LYS A 118 13.80 12.02 -22.04
CA LYS A 118 12.48 12.22 -21.42
C LYS A 118 12.60 12.90 -20.06
N ALA A 119 13.51 12.43 -19.19
CA ALA A 119 13.74 13.02 -17.87
C ALA A 119 14.11 14.51 -17.98
N GLU A 120 15.02 14.87 -18.89
CA GLU A 120 15.40 16.27 -19.12
C GLU A 120 14.21 17.14 -19.55
N GLU A 121 13.38 16.67 -20.48
CA GLU A 121 12.20 17.41 -20.95
C GLU A 121 11.12 17.54 -19.87
N MET A 122 10.90 16.48 -19.07
CA MET A 122 9.98 16.49 -17.93
C MET A 122 10.40 17.51 -16.87
N LEU A 123 11.68 17.51 -16.46
CA LEU A 123 12.19 18.50 -15.49
C LEU A 123 12.11 19.92 -16.05
N ALA A 124 12.45 20.12 -17.32
CA ALA A 124 12.33 21.43 -17.97
C ALA A 124 10.88 21.94 -18.00
N ARG A 125 9.90 21.05 -18.12
CA ARG A 125 8.47 21.38 -18.12
C ARG A 125 7.93 21.74 -16.74
N GLY A 126 8.54 21.21 -15.68
CA GLY A 126 8.15 21.44 -14.29
C GLY A 126 7.82 20.18 -13.48
N VAL A 127 8.03 18.97 -14.02
CA VAL A 127 7.99 17.74 -13.21
C VAL A 127 9.14 17.82 -12.20
N ARG A 128 8.86 17.63 -10.91
CA ARG A 128 9.86 17.88 -9.86
C ARG A 128 10.92 16.79 -9.78
N ARG A 129 10.52 15.53 -9.94
CA ARG A 129 11.39 14.37 -9.75
C ARG A 129 11.10 13.30 -10.79
N VAL A 130 12.15 12.72 -11.36
CA VAL A 130 12.04 11.63 -12.33
C VAL A 130 12.95 10.50 -11.88
N PHE A 131 12.40 9.29 -11.81
CA PHE A 131 13.11 8.09 -11.40
C PHE A 131 13.23 7.10 -12.55
N GLY A 132 14.37 6.44 -12.65
CA GLY A 132 14.63 5.37 -13.60
C GLY A 132 14.77 4.04 -12.87
N ILE A 133 14.01 3.02 -13.27
CA ILE A 133 14.12 1.65 -12.75
C ILE A 133 14.85 0.80 -13.79
N PHE A 134 16.13 0.55 -13.56
CA PHE A 134 16.98 -0.20 -14.47
C PHE A 134 16.79 -1.70 -14.29
N VAL A 135 16.30 -2.38 -15.33
CA VAL A 135 15.91 -3.80 -15.27
C VAL A 135 17.01 -4.79 -15.66
N LYS A 136 18.11 -4.31 -16.23
CA LYS A 136 19.29 -5.12 -16.56
C LYS A 136 20.23 -5.18 -15.37
N GLU A 137 20.85 -6.35 -15.15
CA GLU A 137 21.76 -6.54 -14.02
C GLU A 137 23.02 -5.65 -14.10
N PRO A 138 23.45 -5.03 -12.99
CA PRO A 138 22.75 -5.00 -11.70
C PRO A 138 21.50 -4.13 -11.73
N ARG A 139 20.36 -4.69 -11.29
CA ARG A 139 19.09 -3.95 -11.19
C ARG A 139 19.22 -2.85 -10.15
N ARG A 140 18.72 -1.65 -10.47
CA ARG A 140 18.82 -0.47 -9.60
C ARG A 140 17.71 0.53 -9.83
N VAL A 141 17.43 1.36 -8.84
CA VAL A 141 16.61 2.56 -8.99
C VAL A 141 17.54 3.77 -8.96
N CYS A 142 17.30 4.72 -9.85
CA CYS A 142 18.03 5.97 -9.92
C CYS A 142 17.08 7.15 -9.89
N GLU A 143 17.53 8.29 -9.37
CA GLU A 143 16.89 9.59 -9.56
C GLU A 143 17.67 10.39 -10.59
N TRP A 144 16.98 11.10 -11.49
CA TRP A 144 17.63 11.98 -12.46
C TRP A 144 18.16 13.23 -11.76
N SER A 145 19.46 13.50 -11.90
CA SER A 145 20.08 14.73 -11.40
C SER A 145 20.17 15.77 -12.51
N PRO A 146 19.45 16.91 -12.44
CA PRO A 146 19.59 17.97 -13.43
C PRO A 146 20.96 18.65 -13.38
N GLN A 147 21.66 18.63 -12.24
CA GLN A 147 22.98 19.25 -12.08
C GLN A 147 24.06 18.49 -12.86
N SER A 148 24.07 17.16 -12.73
CA SER A 148 25.04 16.30 -13.41
C SER A 148 24.52 15.77 -14.74
N ARG A 149 23.23 15.98 -15.06
CA ARG A 149 22.52 15.44 -16.22
C ARG A 149 22.73 13.94 -16.37
N SER A 150 22.54 13.22 -15.26
CA SER A 150 22.79 11.80 -15.18
C SER A 150 21.94 11.12 -14.11
N TRP A 151 21.71 9.82 -14.31
CA TRP A 151 21.05 8.94 -13.34
C TRP A 151 21.93 8.73 -12.11
N GLN A 152 21.42 9.11 -10.94
CA GLN A 152 22.08 8.90 -9.65
C GLN A 152 21.47 7.68 -8.97
N PRO A 153 22.24 6.61 -8.70
CA PRO A 153 21.71 5.43 -8.02
C PRO A 153 21.25 5.77 -6.60
N LEU A 154 20.10 5.23 -6.22
CA LEU A 154 19.60 5.27 -4.86
C LEU A 154 19.99 3.97 -4.13
N ASP A 155 20.37 4.10 -2.86
CA ASP A 155 20.69 2.94 -2.03
C ASP A 155 19.48 2.02 -1.88
N ALA A 156 19.71 0.70 -1.76
CA ALA A 156 18.63 -0.28 -1.62
C ALA A 156 17.74 0.00 -0.38
N GLY A 157 18.34 0.50 0.71
CA GLY A 157 17.62 0.90 1.92
C GLY A 157 16.96 2.27 1.86
N PHE A 158 17.15 3.02 0.78
CA PHE A 158 16.57 4.35 0.62
C PHE A 158 15.05 4.28 0.49
N ARG A 159 14.36 5.25 1.09
CA ARG A 159 12.91 5.44 0.96
C ARG A 159 12.65 6.79 0.32
N ILE A 160 11.95 6.79 -0.80
CA ILE A 160 11.58 8.00 -1.53
C ILE A 160 10.45 8.69 -0.76
N GLU A 161 10.77 9.82 -0.14
CA GLU A 161 9.79 10.69 0.50
C GLU A 161 9.34 11.78 -0.46
N ASP A 162 8.03 12.01 -0.56
CA ASP A 162 7.46 13.10 -1.34
C ASP A 162 6.03 13.40 -0.88
N ARG A 163 5.56 14.64 -1.06
CA ARG A 163 4.17 15.02 -0.76
C ARG A 163 3.12 14.27 -1.58
N CYS A 164 3.52 13.71 -2.73
CA CYS A 164 2.64 12.90 -3.57
C CYS A 164 2.43 11.48 -3.02
N LEU A 165 3.16 11.09 -1.97
CA LEU A 165 3.17 9.75 -1.41
C LEU A 165 2.59 9.75 0.01
N ALA A 166 1.62 8.88 0.27
CA ALA A 166 1.00 8.68 1.59
C ALA A 166 1.97 8.04 2.60
N ALA A 167 2.98 7.33 2.11
CA ALA A 167 4.07 6.74 2.87
C ALA A 167 5.36 6.79 2.04
N PRO A 168 6.55 6.81 2.67
CA PRO A 168 7.81 6.75 1.95
C PRO A 168 7.93 5.48 1.10
N LEU A 169 8.14 5.62 -0.20
CA LEU A 169 8.22 4.52 -1.18
C LEU A 169 9.60 3.83 -1.10
N PRO A 170 9.72 2.58 -0.61
CA PRO A 170 11.01 1.92 -0.47
C PRO A 170 11.59 1.50 -1.82
N VAL A 171 12.85 1.86 -2.07
CA VAL A 171 13.58 1.49 -3.30
C VAL A 171 13.61 -0.04 -3.48
N ALA A 172 13.85 -0.78 -2.40
CA ALA A 172 13.84 -2.25 -2.44
C ALA A 172 12.49 -2.83 -2.88
N GLY A 173 11.36 -2.19 -2.52
CA GLY A 173 10.03 -2.63 -2.93
C GLY A 173 9.77 -2.46 -4.44
N LEU A 174 10.50 -1.57 -5.11
CA LEU A 174 10.44 -1.43 -6.57
C LEU A 174 11.23 -2.53 -7.28
N LEU A 175 12.17 -3.21 -6.61
CA LEU A 175 13.05 -4.22 -7.21
C LEU A 175 12.67 -5.65 -6.84
N ASP A 176 12.14 -5.88 -5.65
CA ASP A 176 11.84 -7.22 -5.12
C ASP A 176 10.33 -7.42 -4.89
N SER A 177 9.80 -8.58 -5.29
CA SER A 177 8.37 -8.87 -5.22
C SER A 177 7.86 -9.08 -3.79
N ALA A 178 8.66 -9.70 -2.91
CA ALA A 178 8.25 -9.89 -1.53
C ALA A 178 8.25 -8.56 -0.77
N LEU A 179 9.25 -7.73 -1.03
CA LEU A 179 9.33 -6.38 -0.44
C LEU A 179 8.27 -5.44 -1.04
N ALA A 180 7.84 -5.65 -2.29
CA ALA A 180 6.71 -4.92 -2.87
C ALA A 180 5.43 -5.11 -2.05
N HIS A 181 5.10 -6.36 -1.67
CA HIS A 181 3.93 -6.63 -0.84
C HIS A 181 4.01 -5.96 0.54
N GLN A 182 5.18 -5.97 1.17
CA GLN A 182 5.40 -5.27 2.44
C GLN A 182 5.18 -3.76 2.28
N ALA A 183 5.77 -3.15 1.25
CA ALA A 183 5.60 -1.73 0.95
C ALA A 183 4.13 -1.35 0.72
N VAL A 184 3.37 -2.18 -0.01
CA VAL A 184 1.94 -1.97 -0.22
C VAL A 184 1.17 -2.03 1.10
N VAL A 185 1.43 -3.02 1.96
CA VAL A 185 0.77 -3.11 3.27
C VAL A 185 1.08 -1.88 4.12
N GLU A 186 2.35 -1.48 4.22
CA GLU A 186 2.78 -0.28 4.94
C GLU A 186 2.04 0.98 4.44
N ALA A 187 1.95 1.16 3.12
CA ALA A 187 1.27 2.30 2.51
C ALA A 187 -0.25 2.30 2.78
N LEU A 188 -0.92 1.14 2.67
CA LEU A 188 -2.35 1.04 2.94
C LEU A 188 -2.67 1.27 4.43
N VAL A 189 -1.77 0.85 5.34
CA VAL A 189 -1.86 1.17 6.77
C VAL A 189 -1.72 2.69 6.98
N ALA A 190 -0.71 3.32 6.38
CA ALA A 190 -0.48 4.77 6.49
C ALA A 190 -1.66 5.60 5.95
N ARG A 191 -2.36 5.08 4.93
CA ARG A 191 -3.59 5.65 4.37
C ARG A 191 -4.84 5.46 5.24
N ASN A 192 -4.72 4.76 6.36
CA ASN A 192 -5.83 4.40 7.24
C ASN A 192 -6.95 3.66 6.49
N GLU A 193 -6.59 2.69 5.64
CA GLU A 193 -7.62 2.01 4.85
C GLU A 193 -8.66 1.31 5.75
N PRO A 194 -9.97 1.56 5.55
CA PRO A 194 -11.00 1.13 6.51
C PRO A 194 -11.04 -0.39 6.73
N THR A 195 -10.74 -1.16 5.68
CA THR A 195 -10.68 -2.63 5.78
C THR A 195 -9.57 -3.09 6.71
N ILE A 196 -8.40 -2.43 6.69
CA ILE A 196 -7.31 -2.75 7.62
C ILE A 196 -7.76 -2.47 9.05
N GLY A 197 -8.35 -1.29 9.31
CA GLY A 197 -8.87 -0.95 10.63
C GLY A 197 -9.91 -1.96 11.14
N ARG A 198 -10.84 -2.41 10.29
CA ARG A 198 -11.83 -3.43 10.63
C ARG A 198 -11.20 -4.79 10.97
N LEU A 199 -10.21 -5.23 10.19
CA LEU A 199 -9.51 -6.49 10.44
C LEU A 199 -8.71 -6.43 11.74
N THR A 200 -8.01 -5.32 11.99
CA THR A 200 -7.29 -5.10 13.25
C THR A 200 -8.25 -5.10 14.44
N ALA A 201 -9.39 -4.40 14.35
CA ALA A 201 -10.38 -4.38 15.43
C ALA A 201 -10.97 -5.78 15.71
N ALA A 202 -11.28 -6.55 14.66
CA ALA A 202 -11.78 -7.92 14.82
C ALA A 202 -10.73 -8.84 15.48
N ALA A 203 -9.47 -8.75 15.05
CA ALA A 203 -8.37 -9.53 15.64
C ALA A 203 -8.14 -9.17 17.11
N MET A 204 -8.24 -7.88 17.47
CA MET A 204 -8.12 -7.43 18.85
C MET A 204 -9.27 -7.96 19.71
N ALA A 205 -10.52 -7.88 19.23
CA ALA A 205 -11.68 -8.41 19.94
C ALA A 205 -11.61 -9.93 20.16
N GLU A 206 -11.16 -10.68 19.16
CA GLU A 206 -10.91 -12.13 19.31
C GLU A 206 -9.80 -12.40 20.33
N GLY A 207 -8.71 -11.62 20.28
CA GLY A 207 -7.62 -11.70 21.25
C GLY A 207 -8.05 -11.42 22.68
N GLU A 208 -8.89 -10.40 22.90
CA GLU A 208 -9.48 -10.07 24.20
C GLU A 208 -10.38 -11.18 24.72
N ALA A 209 -11.30 -11.69 23.88
CA ALA A 209 -12.19 -12.78 24.26
C ALA A 209 -11.40 -14.07 24.63
N ARG A 210 -10.37 -14.40 23.84
CA ARG A 210 -9.48 -15.53 24.12
C ARG A 210 -8.67 -15.31 25.40
N GLY A 211 -8.19 -14.09 25.64
CA GLY A 211 -7.46 -13.71 26.84
C GLY A 211 -8.33 -13.82 28.09
N GLU A 212 -9.58 -13.34 28.04
CA GLU A 212 -10.54 -13.44 29.14
C GLU A 212 -10.90 -14.90 29.45
N ALA A 213 -11.15 -15.71 28.41
CA ALA A 213 -11.46 -17.13 28.59
C ALA A 213 -10.28 -17.87 29.23
N LYS A 214 -9.06 -17.65 28.71
CA LYS A 214 -7.85 -18.24 29.28
C LYS A 214 -7.65 -17.84 30.75
N GLY A 215 -7.79 -16.55 31.07
CA GLY A 215 -7.62 -16.06 32.44
C GLY A 215 -8.66 -16.63 33.41
N LYS A 216 -9.92 -16.77 32.99
CA LYS A 216 -10.95 -17.43 33.80
C LYS A 216 -10.69 -18.92 33.98
N ALA A 217 -10.25 -19.62 32.93
CA ALA A 217 -9.90 -21.04 33.01
C ALA A 217 -8.74 -21.28 33.99
N GLU A 218 -7.68 -20.47 33.90
CA GLU A 218 -6.56 -20.49 34.85
C GLU A 218 -7.04 -20.18 36.27
N SER A 219 -7.90 -19.18 36.46
CA SER A 219 -8.49 -18.86 37.78
C SER A 219 -9.30 -20.00 38.37
N VAL A 220 -10.04 -20.77 37.54
CA VAL A 220 -10.76 -21.96 38.00
C VAL A 220 -9.77 -23.01 38.51
N LEU A 221 -8.71 -23.30 37.75
CA LEU A 221 -7.68 -24.26 38.16
C LEU A 221 -6.97 -23.84 39.43
N ASP A 222 -6.53 -22.58 39.52
CA ASP A 222 -5.86 -22.04 40.70
C ASP A 222 -6.76 -22.16 41.95
N LEU A 223 -8.06 -21.92 41.80
CA LEU A 223 -9.01 -22.06 42.89
C LEU A 223 -9.22 -23.53 43.29
N LEU A 224 -9.33 -24.45 42.33
CA LEU A 224 -9.44 -25.89 42.61
C LEU A 224 -8.19 -26.41 43.33
N GLU A 225 -7.00 -26.00 42.88
CA GLU A 225 -5.72 -26.38 43.50
C GLU A 225 -5.59 -25.80 44.92
N ASN A 226 -5.91 -24.52 45.12
CA ASN A 226 -5.92 -23.89 46.45
C ASN A 226 -6.88 -24.57 47.43
N ARG A 227 -7.93 -25.20 46.92
CA ARG A 227 -8.88 -26.00 47.73
C ARG A 227 -8.43 -27.45 47.96
N GLY A 228 -7.29 -27.85 47.42
CA GLY A 228 -6.74 -29.21 47.53
C GLY A 228 -7.50 -30.24 46.71
N LEU A 229 -8.22 -29.82 45.66
CA LEU A 229 -8.95 -30.72 44.77
C LEU A 229 -8.02 -31.22 43.66
N THR A 230 -7.89 -32.54 43.53
CA THR A 230 -7.10 -33.16 42.45
C THR A 230 -7.82 -32.98 41.12
N VAL A 231 -7.20 -32.24 40.20
CA VAL A 231 -7.66 -32.07 38.81
C VAL A 231 -6.92 -33.06 37.91
N SER A 232 -7.65 -33.93 37.22
CA SER A 232 -7.03 -34.87 36.26
C SER A 232 -6.50 -34.14 35.02
N PRO A 233 -5.55 -34.72 34.27
CA PRO A 233 -5.07 -34.15 33.01
C PRO A 233 -6.20 -33.84 32.01
N GLU A 234 -7.20 -34.69 31.94
CA GLU A 234 -8.37 -34.55 31.05
C GLU A 234 -9.24 -33.36 31.47
N GLN A 235 -9.51 -33.23 32.78
CA GLN A 235 -10.28 -32.11 33.34
C GLN A 235 -9.53 -30.78 33.14
N ARG A 236 -8.20 -30.80 33.31
CA ARG A 236 -7.36 -29.62 33.05
C ARG A 236 -7.43 -29.20 31.59
N ALA A 237 -7.40 -30.17 30.67
CA ALA A 237 -7.55 -29.91 29.25
C ALA A 237 -8.96 -29.38 28.89
N GLU A 238 -10.01 -29.93 29.51
CA GLU A 238 -11.39 -29.43 29.33
C GLU A 238 -11.52 -27.97 29.80
N ILE A 239 -10.99 -27.64 30.97
CA ILE A 239 -11.08 -26.29 31.54
C ILE A 239 -10.30 -25.29 30.66
N LEU A 240 -9.05 -25.60 30.32
CA LEU A 240 -8.21 -24.71 29.50
C LEU A 240 -8.66 -24.60 28.05
N GLY A 241 -9.35 -25.63 27.53
CA GLY A 241 -9.92 -25.62 26.18
C GLY A 241 -11.27 -24.91 26.09
N CYS A 242 -11.88 -24.53 27.23
CA CYS A 242 -13.18 -23.88 27.24
C CYS A 242 -13.07 -22.40 26.82
N SER A 243 -13.81 -22.02 25.77
CA SER A 243 -13.95 -20.64 25.32
C SER A 243 -15.26 -19.98 25.74
N ASP A 244 -16.17 -20.73 26.38
CA ASP A 244 -17.45 -20.23 26.86
C ASP A 244 -17.26 -19.49 28.19
N LEU A 245 -17.29 -18.16 28.13
CA LEU A 245 -17.14 -17.29 29.29
C LEU A 245 -18.23 -17.48 30.34
N ALA A 246 -19.44 -17.88 29.96
CA ALA A 246 -20.53 -18.13 30.89
C ALA A 246 -20.29 -19.43 31.66
N ARG A 247 -19.88 -20.49 30.95
CA ARG A 247 -19.50 -21.77 31.56
C ARG A 247 -18.31 -21.62 32.50
N LEU A 248 -17.26 -20.91 32.07
CA LEU A 248 -16.09 -20.61 32.89
C LEU A 248 -16.46 -19.79 34.15
N LYS A 249 -17.31 -18.77 34.00
CA LYS A 249 -17.79 -17.97 35.15
C LYS A 249 -18.58 -18.84 36.14
N GLN A 250 -19.38 -19.76 35.63
CA GLN A 250 -20.11 -20.69 36.47
C GLN A 250 -19.19 -21.64 37.23
N TRP A 251 -18.20 -22.24 36.56
CA TRP A 251 -17.20 -23.08 37.22
C TRP A 251 -16.45 -22.33 38.31
N LEU A 252 -16.08 -21.06 38.07
CA LEU A 252 -15.42 -20.21 39.05
C LEU A 252 -16.28 -19.97 40.29
N LEU A 253 -17.57 -19.66 40.11
CA LEU A 253 -18.51 -19.45 41.21
C LEU A 253 -18.77 -20.74 42.00
N SER A 254 -18.93 -21.87 41.31
CA SER A 254 -19.13 -23.17 41.94
C SER A 254 -17.89 -23.62 42.73
N ALA A 255 -16.69 -23.40 42.16
CA ALA A 255 -15.43 -23.68 42.83
C ALA A 255 -15.23 -22.81 44.09
N GLY A 256 -15.81 -21.61 44.15
CA GLY A 256 -15.76 -20.73 45.32
C GLY A 256 -16.81 -21.00 46.41
N SER A 257 -17.94 -21.64 46.08
CA SER A 257 -19.11 -21.72 46.97
C SER A 257 -19.40 -23.09 47.57
N VAL A 258 -18.99 -24.18 46.93
CA VAL A 258 -19.47 -25.53 47.34
C VAL A 258 -18.47 -26.23 48.26
N ALA A 259 -18.83 -26.50 49.51
CA ALA A 259 -17.94 -27.09 50.53
C ALA A 259 -17.47 -28.53 50.23
N THR A 260 -18.21 -29.31 49.42
CA THR A 260 -17.98 -30.77 49.24
C THR A 260 -18.22 -31.28 47.81
N ALA A 261 -17.93 -30.49 46.78
CA ALA A 261 -18.05 -30.96 45.39
C ALA A 261 -16.73 -31.54 44.87
N THR A 262 -16.83 -32.63 44.12
CA THR A 262 -15.71 -33.15 43.30
C THR A 262 -15.55 -32.29 42.03
N VAL A 263 -14.36 -32.32 41.41
CA VAL A 263 -14.11 -31.58 40.15
C VAL A 263 -15.11 -32.00 39.06
N GLY A 264 -15.48 -33.28 38.98
CA GLY A 264 -16.46 -33.77 38.02
C GLY A 264 -17.86 -33.16 38.20
N GLU A 265 -18.31 -32.95 39.44
CA GLU A 265 -19.59 -32.30 39.74
C GLU A 265 -19.57 -30.79 39.49
N LEU A 266 -18.39 -30.16 39.57
CA LEU A 266 -18.23 -28.75 39.24
C LEU A 266 -18.29 -28.49 37.73
N LEU A 267 -17.83 -29.45 36.91
CA LEU A 267 -17.75 -29.29 35.46
C LEU A 267 -19.07 -29.52 34.71
N THR A 268 -20.07 -30.12 35.37
CA THR A 268 -21.41 -30.35 34.81
C THR A 268 -22.28 -29.09 34.94
N ALA A 269 -22.97 -28.72 33.86
CA ALA A 269 -23.99 -27.68 33.92
C ALA A 269 -25.14 -28.15 34.84
N PRO A 270 -25.73 -27.27 35.68
CA PRO A 270 -26.93 -27.62 36.41
C PRO A 270 -28.04 -27.95 35.39
N PRO A 271 -28.92 -28.90 35.69
CA PRO A 271 -30.03 -29.23 34.81
C PRO A 271 -30.86 -27.98 34.54
N GLU A 272 -31.31 -27.79 33.29
CA GLU A 272 -32.26 -26.73 32.96
C GLU A 272 -33.45 -26.75 33.94
N PRO A 273 -33.95 -25.58 34.38
CA PRO A 273 -35.10 -25.54 35.27
C PRO A 273 -36.27 -26.28 34.60
N ARG A 274 -36.68 -27.41 35.19
CA ARG A 274 -37.80 -28.22 34.71
C ARG A 274 -39.01 -27.31 34.50
N ALA A 275 -39.42 -27.15 33.24
CA ALA A 275 -40.66 -26.49 32.88
C ALA A 275 -41.79 -27.12 33.70
N THR A 276 -42.37 -26.32 34.60
CA THR A 276 -43.49 -26.75 35.42
C THR A 276 -44.69 -26.85 34.49
N LEU A 277 -45.05 -28.06 34.09
CA LEU A 277 -46.31 -28.33 33.40
C LEU A 277 -47.44 -28.06 34.39
N THR A 278 -47.96 -26.83 34.37
CA THR A 278 -49.26 -26.50 34.96
C THR A 278 -50.34 -27.26 34.17
N ARG A 279 -51.05 -28.14 34.89
CA ARG A 279 -52.25 -28.85 34.44
C ARG A 279 -53.44 -27.91 34.30
#